data_AF-G1UYR3-F1
#
_entry.id   AF-G1UYR3-F1
#
_cell.length_a   1.000
_cell.length_b   1.000
_cell.length_c   1.000
_cell.angle_alpha   90.00
_cell.angle_beta   90.00
_cell.angle_gamma   90.00
#
_symmetry.space_group_name_H-M   'P 1'
#
loop_
_entity.id
_entity.type
_entity.pdbx_description
1 polymer ?
#
loop_
_entity_poly.entity_id
_entity_poly.type
_entity_poly.pdbx_seq_one_letter_code
_entity_poly.pdbx_strand_id
1 'polypeptide(L)'
;MSLKIRECAIPKYKKDWPGKTLLMKAACPTTRMSPYEYGERLPSLIEAGVLVKLERFLSKSEATLSGHSDLYQWAEKEGQRVIKISWRCPRCAVCHEDFIPESFIRQKKAIFVEVTGTGEEEA
;
A
#
# COMPACT_ATOMS: atom_id res chain seq x y z
N MET A 1 -22.87 -2.45 0.86
CA MET A 1 -22.53 -2.48 -0.59
C MET A 1 -21.25 -3.29 -0.77
N SER A 2 -21.33 -4.45 -1.42
CA SER A 2 -20.15 -5.27 -1.70
C SER A 2 -19.57 -4.88 -3.06
N LEU A 3 -18.31 -4.43 -3.07
CA LEU A 3 -17.59 -4.13 -4.32
C LEU A 3 -17.31 -5.44 -5.05
N LYS A 4 -17.62 -5.50 -6.35
CA LYS A 4 -17.19 -6.60 -7.20
C LYS A 4 -15.71 -6.38 -7.55
N ILE A 5 -14.86 -7.26 -7.03
CA ILE A 5 -13.41 -7.17 -7.18
C ILE A 5 -12.92 -8.38 -7.96
N ARG A 6 -12.18 -8.14 -9.04
CA ARG A 6 -11.52 -9.18 -9.82
C ARG A 6 -10.01 -9.12 -9.58
N GLU A 7 -9.40 -10.25 -9.21
CA GLU A 7 -7.94 -10.36 -9.13
C GLU A 7 -7.32 -10.29 -10.53
N CYS A 8 -6.28 -9.49 -10.65
CA CYS A 8 -5.51 -9.29 -11.86
C CYS A 8 -4.12 -9.91 -11.72
N ALA A 9 -3.58 -10.38 -12.85
CA ALA A 9 -2.17 -10.76 -12.89
C ALA A 9 -1.26 -9.55 -12.61
N ILE A 10 -0.11 -9.81 -12.01
CA ILE A 10 0.93 -8.80 -11.80
C ILE A 10 1.38 -8.27 -13.17
N PRO A 11 1.35 -6.95 -13.44
CA PRO A 11 1.78 -6.42 -14.72
C PRO A 11 3.24 -6.77 -15.01
N LYS A 12 3.53 -7.21 -16.24
CA LYS A 12 4.86 -7.68 -16.65
C LYS A 12 5.94 -6.60 -16.47
N TYR A 13 5.65 -5.36 -16.85
CA TYR A 13 6.61 -4.27 -16.75
C TYR A 13 6.27 -3.33 -15.58
N LYS A 14 7.29 -2.97 -14.80
CA LYS A 14 7.13 -2.10 -13.63
C LYS A 14 6.58 -0.72 -13.96
N LYS A 15 6.83 -0.20 -15.17
CA LYS A 15 6.29 1.10 -15.62
C LYS A 15 4.76 1.11 -15.70
N ASP A 16 4.12 -0.06 -15.79
CA ASP A 16 2.65 -0.19 -15.90
C ASP A 16 1.97 -0.40 -14.53
N TRP A 17 2.76 -0.38 -13.43
CA TRP A 17 2.24 -0.56 -12.08
C TRP A 17 1.61 0.71 -11.50
N PRO A 18 2.21 1.91 -11.66
CA PRO A 18 1.61 3.17 -11.22
C PRO A 18 0.17 3.35 -11.74
N GLY A 19 -0.71 3.82 -10.87
CA GLY A 19 -2.12 4.04 -11.16
C GLY A 19 -3.01 2.80 -10.97
N LYS A 20 -2.44 1.60 -10.80
CA LYS A 20 -3.22 0.37 -10.56
C LYS A 20 -3.71 0.28 -9.11
N THR A 21 -4.81 -0.44 -8.93
CA THR A 21 -5.38 -0.73 -7.62
C THR A 21 -4.82 -2.03 -7.06
N LEU A 22 -4.48 -2.01 -5.77
CA LEU A 22 -4.13 -3.19 -5.00
C LEU A 22 -5.20 -3.45 -3.94
N LEU A 23 -5.53 -4.71 -3.72
CA LEU A 23 -6.23 -5.16 -2.52
C LEU A 23 -5.20 -5.66 -1.51
N MET A 24 -5.21 -5.07 -0.33
CA MET A 24 -4.38 -5.50 0.80
C MET A 24 -4.93 -6.81 1.36
N LYS A 25 -4.12 -7.86 1.40
CA LYS A 25 -4.44 -9.16 2.00
C LYS A 25 -3.86 -9.32 3.41
N ALA A 26 -2.92 -8.45 3.78
CA ALA A 26 -2.40 -8.30 5.13
C ALA A 26 -2.35 -6.81 5.49
N ALA A 27 -2.25 -6.51 6.79
CA ALA A 27 -2.01 -5.15 7.27
C ALA A 27 -0.70 -4.59 6.69
N CYS A 28 -0.68 -3.29 6.39
CA CYS A 28 0.50 -2.63 5.85
C CYS A 28 1.66 -2.72 6.86
N PRO A 29 2.88 -3.09 6.41
CA PRO A 29 3.99 -3.42 7.31
C PRO A 29 4.73 -2.19 7.86
N THR A 30 4.38 -0.99 7.42
CA THR A 30 4.93 0.26 7.95
C THR A 30 4.38 0.59 9.32
N THR A 31 5.20 1.31 10.07
CA THR A 31 4.84 1.94 11.33
C THR A 31 4.81 3.46 11.21
N ARG A 32 3.96 4.09 12.02
CA ARG A 32 3.86 5.54 12.19
C ARG A 32 4.28 5.94 13.59
N MET A 33 4.81 7.15 13.77
CA MET A 33 5.07 7.64 15.13
C MET A 33 3.75 7.92 15.85
N SER A 34 3.69 7.55 17.12
CA SER A 34 2.59 7.94 18.00
C SER A 34 2.59 9.46 18.17
N PRO A 35 1.44 10.13 18.05
CA PRO A 35 1.34 11.56 18.33
C PRO A 35 1.28 11.84 19.85
N TYR A 36 1.12 10.81 20.67
CA TYR A 36 0.93 10.94 22.12
C TYR A 36 2.16 10.52 22.93
N GLU A 37 2.91 9.52 22.46
CA GLU A 37 4.10 9.01 23.15
C GLU A 37 5.35 9.07 22.25
N TYR A 38 6.38 9.78 22.71
CA TYR A 38 7.63 9.90 21.98
C TYR A 38 8.37 8.55 21.93
N GLY A 39 8.73 8.11 20.73
CA GLY A 39 9.43 6.84 20.51
C GLY A 39 8.51 5.62 20.34
N GLU A 40 7.22 5.74 20.66
CA GLU A 40 6.24 4.70 20.37
C GLU A 40 5.91 4.67 18.87
N ARG A 41 5.95 3.46 18.29
CA ARG A 41 5.59 3.19 16.90
C ARG A 41 4.25 2.48 16.85
N LEU A 42 3.26 3.13 16.23
CA LEU A 42 1.95 2.56 15.99
C LEU A 42 1.91 1.88 14.62
N PRO A 43 1.06 0.85 14.41
CA PRO A 43 0.87 0.26 13.11
C PRO A 43 0.25 1.26 12.12
N SER A 44 0.46 0.99 10.82
CA SER A 44 -0.30 1.63 9.75
C SER A 44 -1.81 1.47 9.96
N LEU A 45 -2.56 2.44 9.46
CA LEU A 45 -4.02 2.41 9.45
C LEU A 45 -4.60 1.61 8.26
N ILE A 46 -3.74 1.12 7.36
CA ILE A 46 -4.14 0.26 6.23
C ILE A 46 -4.17 -1.20 6.71
N GLU A 47 -5.38 -1.73 6.87
CA GLU A 47 -5.63 -3.11 7.28
C GLU A 47 -5.85 -4.05 6.07
N ALA A 48 -5.96 -5.35 6.33
CA ALA A 48 -6.37 -6.32 5.33
C ALA A 48 -7.82 -6.01 4.86
N GLY A 49 -8.07 -6.17 3.55
CA GLY A 49 -9.34 -5.83 2.92
C GLY A 49 -9.40 -4.40 2.35
N VAL A 50 -8.44 -3.53 2.67
CA VAL A 50 -8.39 -2.16 2.15
C VAL A 50 -7.91 -2.14 0.70
N LEU A 51 -8.61 -1.38 -0.14
CA LEU A 51 -8.16 -1.04 -1.49
C LEU A 51 -7.25 0.17 -1.44
N VAL A 52 -6.08 0.05 -2.06
CA VAL A 52 -5.07 1.12 -2.15
C VAL A 52 -4.68 1.33 -3.60
N LYS A 53 -4.25 2.53 -3.95
CA LYS A 53 -3.71 2.85 -5.27
C LYS A 53 -2.20 2.83 -5.20
N LEU A 54 -1.56 2.17 -6.16
CA LEU A 54 -0.12 2.21 -6.32
C LEU A 54 0.27 3.51 -7.01
N GLU A 55 0.96 4.40 -6.30
CA GLU A 55 1.33 5.71 -6.84
C GLU A 55 2.62 5.63 -7.65
N ARG A 56 3.72 5.20 -7.03
CA ARG A 56 5.04 5.09 -7.68
C ARG A 56 6.02 4.24 -6.88
N PHE A 57 7.14 3.92 -7.52
CA PHE A 57 8.33 3.42 -6.82
C PHE A 57 9.14 4.60 -6.30
N LEU A 58 9.70 4.46 -5.09
CA LEU A 58 10.70 5.39 -4.58
C LEU A 58 12.07 5.03 -5.15
N SER A 59 12.90 6.04 -5.38
CA SER A 59 14.34 5.83 -5.50
C SER A 59 14.93 5.36 -4.17
N LYS A 60 16.10 4.73 -4.22
CA LYS A 60 16.82 4.28 -3.01
C LYS A 60 17.07 5.46 -2.06
N SER A 61 17.53 6.59 -2.58
CA SER A 61 17.82 7.79 -1.78
C SER A 61 16.58 8.38 -1.11
N GLU A 62 15.43 8.42 -1.82
CA GLU A 62 14.17 8.87 -1.21
C GLU A 62 13.74 7.96 -0.05
N ALA A 63 13.88 6.65 -0.21
CA ALA A 63 13.52 5.70 0.84
C ALA A 63 14.45 5.83 2.06
N THR A 64 15.76 5.96 1.85
CA THR A 64 16.75 6.06 2.94
C THR A 64 16.71 7.40 3.67
N LEU A 65 16.41 8.49 2.95
CA LEU A 65 16.34 9.84 3.53
C LEU A 65 14.93 10.22 4.05
N SER A 66 13.96 9.32 3.94
CA SER A 66 12.57 9.55 4.38
C SER A 66 12.41 9.75 5.89
N GLY A 67 13.39 9.34 6.70
CA GLY A 67 13.28 9.28 8.16
C GLY A 67 12.42 8.10 8.68
N HIS A 68 11.86 7.28 7.78
CA HIS A 68 11.16 6.05 8.17
C HIS A 68 12.16 4.88 8.26
N SER A 69 12.28 4.29 9.45
CA SER A 69 13.16 3.15 9.70
C SER A 69 12.84 1.95 8.80
N ASP A 70 11.54 1.69 8.56
CA ASP A 70 11.07 0.58 7.74
C ASP A 70 11.54 0.72 6.29
N LEU A 71 11.43 1.93 5.73
CA LEU A 71 11.84 2.24 4.36
C LEU A 71 13.35 2.10 4.18
N TYR A 72 14.13 2.61 5.15
CA TYR A 72 15.57 2.44 5.16
C TYR A 72 15.95 0.95 5.20
N GLN A 73 15.32 0.17 6.07
CA GLN A 73 15.59 -1.26 6.17
C GLN A 73 15.31 -1.97 4.84
N TRP A 74 14.15 -1.73 4.23
CA TRP A 74 13.81 -2.36 2.95
C TRP A 74 14.76 -1.93 1.83
N ALA A 75 15.05 -0.64 1.69
CA ALA A 75 15.84 -0.12 0.58
C ALA A 75 17.35 -0.37 0.72
N GLU A 76 17.90 -0.23 1.93
CA GLU A 76 19.34 -0.31 2.19
C GLU A 76 19.78 -1.71 2.62
N LYS A 77 19.08 -2.33 3.57
CA LYS A 77 19.50 -3.61 4.16
C LYS A 77 19.02 -4.81 3.37
N GLU A 78 17.80 -4.73 2.83
CA GLU A 78 17.16 -5.84 2.12
C GLU A 78 17.19 -5.68 0.59
N GLY A 79 17.66 -4.53 0.08
CA GLY A 79 17.77 -4.26 -1.36
C GLY A 79 16.44 -4.26 -2.11
N GLN A 80 15.34 -4.00 -1.41
CA GLN A 80 13.99 -4.00 -1.96
C GLN A 80 13.60 -2.64 -2.53
N ARG A 81 12.76 -2.65 -3.58
CA ARG A 81 12.08 -1.44 -4.02
C ARG A 81 10.95 -1.11 -3.05
N VAL A 82 10.90 0.15 -2.63
CA VAL A 82 9.79 0.69 -1.84
C VAL A 82 8.75 1.26 -2.79
N ILE A 83 7.48 0.94 -2.52
CA ILE A 83 6.33 1.37 -3.31
C ILE A 83 5.51 2.32 -2.45
N LYS A 84 5.24 3.52 -2.99
CA LYS A 84 4.29 4.46 -2.39
C LYS A 84 2.88 4.05 -2.78
N ILE A 85 2.00 3.94 -1.79
CA ILE A 85 0.59 3.65 -1.97
C ILE A 85 -0.25 4.76 -1.37
N SER A 86 -1.45 4.98 -1.92
CA SER A 86 -2.41 5.94 -1.39
C SER A 86 -3.76 5.28 -1.16
N TRP A 87 -4.54 5.76 -0.19
CA TRP A 87 -5.91 5.31 0.01
C TRP A 87 -6.75 6.42 0.62
N ARG A 88 -8.06 6.36 0.38
CA ARG A 88 -9.00 7.24 1.04
C ARG A 88 -9.41 6.64 2.36
N CYS A 89 -9.05 7.30 3.46
CA CYS A 89 -9.35 6.81 4.78
C CYS A 89 -10.87 6.88 5.05
N PRO A 90 -11.51 5.77 5.48
CA PRO A 90 -12.95 5.76 5.72
C PRO A 90 -13.34 6.59 6.97
N ARG A 91 -12.40 6.87 7.87
CA ARG A 91 -12.67 7.61 9.12
C ARG A 91 -12.61 9.12 8.96
N CYS A 92 -11.64 9.64 8.20
CA CYS A 92 -11.44 11.08 8.03
C CYS A 92 -11.69 11.59 6.59
N ALA A 93 -11.97 10.69 5.64
CA ALA A 93 -12.16 10.97 4.22
C ALA A 93 -10.97 11.61 3.47
N VAL A 94 -9.83 11.82 4.14
CA VAL A 94 -8.58 12.32 3.58
C VAL A 94 -7.85 11.20 2.81
N CYS A 95 -7.17 11.56 1.73
CA CYS A 95 -6.23 10.68 1.05
C CYS A 95 -4.94 10.60 1.87
N HIS A 96 -4.65 9.43 2.42
CA HIS A 96 -3.40 9.15 3.11
C HIS A 96 -2.46 8.38 2.21
N GLU A 97 -1.19 8.46 2.55
CA GLU A 97 -0.10 7.79 1.84
C GLU A 97 0.64 6.88 2.81
N ASP A 98 1.09 5.75 2.29
CA ASP A 98 1.91 4.82 3.03
C ASP A 98 2.84 4.07 2.07
N PHE A 99 3.60 3.10 2.59
CA PHE A 99 4.60 2.39 1.81
C PHE A 99 4.54 0.89 2.02
N ILE A 100 4.85 0.14 0.97
CA ILE A 100 5.07 -1.31 1.07
C ILE A 100 6.36 -1.69 0.34
N PRO A 101 7.07 -2.74 0.79
CA PRO A 101 8.17 -3.29 0.02
C PRO A 101 7.62 -4.11 -1.17
N GLU A 102 8.39 -4.20 -2.26
CA GLU A 102 7.96 -5.00 -3.43
C GLU A 102 7.70 -6.47 -3.09
N SER A 103 8.41 -7.04 -2.10
CA SER A 103 8.14 -8.40 -1.62
C SER A 103 6.72 -8.61 -1.12
N PHE A 104 6.02 -7.57 -0.66
CA PHE A 104 4.63 -7.66 -0.22
C PHE A 104 3.71 -8.12 -1.35
N ILE A 105 3.98 -7.66 -2.58
CA ILE A 105 3.27 -8.10 -3.77
C ILE A 105 3.71 -9.52 -4.17
N ARG A 106 5.02 -9.82 -4.13
CA ARG A 106 5.55 -11.16 -4.46
C ARG A 106 5.00 -12.24 -3.53
N GLN A 107 4.77 -11.90 -2.26
CA GLN A 107 4.21 -12.78 -1.23
C GLN A 107 2.67 -12.83 -1.26
N LYS A 108 2.01 -12.19 -2.24
CA LYS A 108 0.54 -12.06 -2.33
C LYS A 108 -0.13 -11.41 -1.11
N LYS A 109 0.63 -10.62 -0.33
CA LYS A 109 0.11 -9.80 0.78
C LYS A 109 -0.55 -8.51 0.29
N ALA A 110 -0.24 -8.09 -0.94
CA ALA A 110 -1.02 -7.15 -1.72
C ALA A 110 -1.17 -7.71 -3.14
N ILE A 111 -2.38 -7.70 -3.69
CA ILE A 111 -2.67 -8.25 -5.03
C ILE A 111 -3.26 -7.19 -5.95
N PHE A 112 -2.92 -7.23 -7.24
CA PHE A 112 -3.53 -6.35 -8.22
C PHE A 112 -4.99 -6.72 -8.42
N VAL A 113 -5.86 -5.72 -8.47
CA VAL A 113 -7.29 -5.93 -8.69
C VAL A 113 -7.90 -4.87 -9.59
N GLU A 114 -9.02 -5.23 -10.19
CA GLU A 114 -9.93 -4.33 -10.89
C GLU A 114 -11.26 -4.29 -10.14
N VAL A 115 -11.79 -3.08 -9.92
CA VAL A 115 -13.11 -2.88 -9.31
C VAL A 115 -14.12 -2.78 -10.46
N THR A 116 -14.93 -3.82 -10.65
CA THR A 116 -15.82 -3.97 -11.81
C THR A 116 -17.25 -3.48 -11.56
N GLY A 117 -17.53 -2.93 -10.38
CA GLY A 117 -18.80 -2.25 -10.07
C GLY A 117 -19.12 -2.20 -8.57
N THR A 118 -19.97 -1.25 -8.18
CA THR A 118 -20.76 -1.30 -6.95
C THR A 118 -21.99 -2.14 -7.22
N GLY A 119 -22.26 -3.17 -6.41
CA GLY A 119 -23.50 -3.92 -6.55
C GLY A 119 -24.71 -3.02 -6.28
N GLU A 120 -25.37 -2.57 -7.34
CA GLU A 120 -26.81 -2.30 -7.36
C GLU A 120 -27.44 -3.46 -8.14
N GLU A 121 -28.23 -4.24 -7.41
CA GLU A 121 -29.29 -5.09 -7.97
C GLU A 121 -30.41 -4.16 -8.42
N GLU A 122 -30.94 -4.45 -9.61
CA GLU A 122 -32.22 -3.95 -10.09
C GLU A 122 -33.31 -4.21 -9.04
N ALA A 123 -34.10 -3.20 -8.74
CA ALA A 123 -35.50 -3.31 -8.34
C ALA A 123 -36.23 -1.99 -8.66
#